data_AF-M0MGP1-F1
#
_entry.id   AF-M0MGP1-F1
#
_cell.length_a   1.000
_cell.length_b   1.000
_cell.length_c   1.000
_cell.angle_alpha   90.00
_cell.angle_beta   90.00
_cell.angle_gamma   90.00
#
_symmetry.space_group_name_H-M   'P 1'
#
loop_
_entity.id
_entity.type
_entity.pdbx_description
1 polymer ?
#
loop_
_entity_poly.entity_id
_entity_poly.type
_entity_poly.pdbx_seq_one_letter_code
_entity_poly.pdbx_strand_id
1 'polypeptide(L)'
;MERNQPNADDSEEQSETEPFADAPLDPEAILGTRTFESVLFSEEHAERTVPVDARTGERTRQIEDSVERAEAFVADDPRRVAVPQRTEAMVETQSAPYVSTIFYDSKVVRGKITDKGEYGRPTFANNGHDLEWTYRAATQSDQYDVELVEADYETGDVTITVEEVA
;
A
#
# COMPACT_ATOMS: atom_id res chain seq x y z
N MET A 1 -22.12 -42.31 46.14
CA MET A 1 -21.65 -40.90 46.14
C MET A 1 -21.10 -40.63 44.76
N GLU A 2 -21.96 -40.06 43.92
CA GLU A 2 -21.58 -39.39 42.68
C GLU A 2 -20.50 -38.35 42.96
N ARG A 3 -19.56 -38.21 42.03
CA ARG A 3 -19.20 -36.90 41.48
C ARG A 3 -18.90 -37.06 40.00
N ASN A 4 -19.92 -36.73 39.20
CA ASN A 4 -19.75 -36.23 37.84
C ASN A 4 -18.67 -35.14 37.85
N GLN A 5 -17.70 -35.24 36.95
CA GLN A 5 -17.04 -34.07 36.40
C GLN A 5 -17.52 -33.90 34.96
N PRO A 6 -18.01 -32.71 34.58
CA PRO A 6 -18.53 -32.48 33.24
C PRO A 6 -17.37 -32.47 32.25
N ASN A 7 -17.59 -33.09 31.09
CA ASN A 7 -16.81 -32.82 29.89
C ASN A 7 -16.87 -31.30 29.67
N ALA A 8 -15.73 -30.64 29.78
CA ALA A 8 -15.55 -29.32 29.20
C ALA A 8 -15.59 -29.56 27.69
N ASP A 9 -16.75 -29.25 27.14
CA ASP A 9 -16.97 -29.03 25.73
C ASP A 9 -16.05 -27.86 25.33
N ASP A 10 -14.84 -28.19 24.89
CA ASP A 10 -13.93 -27.28 24.20
C ASP A 10 -14.53 -27.10 22.79
N SER A 11 -15.69 -26.44 22.74
CA SER A 11 -16.11 -25.74 21.55
C SER A 11 -15.10 -24.63 21.36
N GLU A 12 -14.07 -24.89 20.56
CA GLU A 12 -13.31 -23.85 19.88
C GLU A 12 -14.33 -23.07 19.03
N GLU A 13 -15.01 -22.13 19.69
CA GLU A 13 -15.78 -21.07 19.07
C GLU A 13 -14.74 -20.32 18.24
N GLN A 14 -14.61 -20.71 16.96
CA GLN A 14 -14.05 -19.83 15.96
C GLN A 14 -14.98 -18.64 15.94
N SER A 15 -14.74 -17.68 16.83
CA SER A 15 -15.33 -16.37 16.75
C SER A 15 -14.93 -15.88 15.38
N GLU A 16 -15.85 -15.98 14.41
CA GLU A 16 -15.76 -15.33 13.12
C GLU A 16 -15.44 -13.88 13.47
N THR A 17 -14.17 -13.50 13.37
CA THR A 17 -13.74 -12.16 13.75
C THR A 17 -14.39 -11.28 12.72
N GLU A 18 -15.43 -10.55 13.14
CA GLU A 18 -16.15 -9.64 12.27
C GLU A 18 -15.09 -8.76 11.57
N PRO A 19 -14.96 -8.81 10.23
CA PRO A 19 -13.77 -8.36 9.54
C PRO A 19 -13.45 -6.88 9.80
N PHE A 20 -14.47 -6.09 10.17
CA PHE A 20 -14.39 -4.66 10.46
C PHE A 20 -14.35 -4.31 11.96
N ALA A 21 -14.33 -5.29 12.89
CA ALA A 21 -14.38 -5.01 14.33
C ALA A 21 -13.27 -4.06 14.82
N ASP A 22 -12.09 -4.14 14.19
CA ASP A 22 -10.93 -3.31 14.47
C ASP A 22 -10.62 -2.30 13.35
N ALA A 23 -11.48 -2.19 12.33
CA ALA A 23 -11.28 -1.25 11.23
C ALA A 23 -11.56 0.19 11.71
N PRO A 24 -10.64 1.16 11.48
CA PRO A 24 -10.83 2.53 11.96
C PRO A 24 -11.93 3.31 11.24
N LEU A 25 -12.33 2.89 10.03
CA LEU A 25 -13.37 3.52 9.22
C LEU A 25 -14.52 2.55 8.97
N ASP A 26 -15.71 3.09 8.78
CA ASP A 26 -16.86 2.35 8.28
C ASP A 26 -16.57 1.79 6.88
N PRO A 27 -17.08 0.59 6.53
CA PRO A 27 -16.88 0.00 5.20
C PRO A 27 -17.39 0.89 4.07
N GLU A 28 -18.45 1.66 4.32
CA GLU A 28 -19.00 2.63 3.35
C GLU A 28 -17.98 3.70 2.94
N ALA A 29 -16.93 3.96 3.74
CA ALA A 29 -15.90 4.95 3.44
C ALA A 29 -14.94 4.54 2.33
N ILE A 30 -14.88 3.24 1.99
CA ILE A 30 -14.00 2.70 0.95
C ILE A 30 -14.76 2.19 -0.28
N LEU A 31 -16.10 2.21 -0.27
CA LEU A 31 -16.92 1.76 -1.39
C LEU A 31 -16.71 2.60 -2.65
N GLY A 32 -16.75 1.92 -3.80
CA GLY A 32 -16.57 2.50 -5.12
C GLY A 32 -15.11 2.55 -5.59
N THR A 33 -14.89 3.25 -6.69
CA THR A 33 -13.57 3.40 -7.32
C THR A 33 -12.85 4.66 -6.83
N ARG A 34 -11.59 4.50 -6.42
CA ARG A 34 -10.74 5.60 -5.95
C ARG A 34 -9.34 5.51 -6.53
N THR A 35 -8.85 6.64 -7.03
CA THR A 35 -7.47 6.80 -7.47
C THR A 35 -6.62 7.49 -6.40
N PHE A 36 -5.43 6.97 -6.16
CA PHE A 36 -4.42 7.54 -5.28
C PHE A 36 -3.26 8.01 -6.16
N GLU A 37 -3.10 9.33 -6.22
CA GLU A 37 -2.18 9.97 -7.16
C GLU A 37 -0.73 9.98 -6.65
N SER A 38 0.23 9.74 -7.55
CA SER A 38 1.67 9.91 -7.35
C SER A 38 2.24 9.15 -6.13
N VAL A 39 1.79 7.91 -5.94
CA VAL A 39 2.20 7.02 -4.84
C VAL A 39 3.03 5.83 -5.30
N LEU A 40 2.94 5.43 -6.57
CA LEU A 40 3.75 4.37 -7.16
C LEU A 40 5.14 4.90 -7.55
N PHE A 41 6.06 3.98 -7.82
CA PHE A 41 7.36 4.32 -8.40
C PHE A 41 7.18 4.77 -9.85
N SER A 42 7.48 6.02 -10.17
CA SER A 42 7.47 6.52 -11.55
C SER A 42 8.84 7.07 -11.95
N GLU A 43 9.04 7.34 -13.24
CA GLU A 43 10.26 8.02 -13.71
C GLU A 43 10.43 9.38 -13.02
N GLU A 44 9.36 10.19 -12.90
CA GLU A 44 9.40 11.47 -12.16
C GLU A 44 9.88 11.26 -10.72
N HIS A 45 9.41 10.20 -10.06
CA HIS A 45 9.87 9.86 -8.72
C HIS A 45 11.35 9.49 -8.69
N ALA A 46 11.80 8.65 -9.63
CA ALA A 46 13.19 8.26 -9.77
C ALA A 46 14.09 9.49 -10.01
N GLU A 47 13.66 10.40 -10.88
CA GLU A 47 14.35 11.65 -11.21
C GLU A 47 14.57 12.55 -10.00
N ARG A 48 13.60 12.60 -9.08
CA ARG A 48 13.66 13.42 -7.86
C ARG A 48 14.47 12.77 -6.73
N THR A 49 14.63 11.46 -6.75
CA THR A 49 15.25 10.69 -5.66
C THR A 49 16.67 10.22 -5.97
N VAL A 50 17.09 10.17 -7.24
CA VAL A 50 18.46 9.77 -7.58
C VAL A 50 19.44 10.90 -7.24
N PRO A 51 20.53 10.61 -6.49
CA PRO A 51 21.56 11.60 -6.20
C PRO A 51 22.26 12.06 -7.48
N VAL A 52 22.34 13.38 -7.61
CA VAL A 52 23.11 14.06 -8.65
C VAL A 52 24.56 14.17 -8.23
N ASP A 53 25.48 13.86 -9.13
CA ASP A 53 26.89 14.21 -8.97
C ASP A 53 26.99 15.74 -8.97
N ALA A 54 27.40 16.31 -7.83
CA ALA A 54 27.45 17.78 -7.67
C ALA A 54 28.47 18.46 -8.59
N ARG A 55 29.42 17.71 -9.16
CA ARG A 55 30.51 18.22 -9.99
C ARG A 55 30.17 18.13 -11.48
N THR A 56 29.48 17.07 -11.92
CA THR A 56 29.13 16.90 -13.35
C THR A 56 27.66 17.20 -13.64
N GLY A 57 26.80 17.23 -12.63
CA GLY A 57 25.35 17.34 -12.79
C GLY A 57 24.69 16.04 -13.29
N GLU A 58 25.48 14.98 -13.49
CA GLU A 58 24.97 13.69 -13.96
C GLU A 58 24.32 12.92 -12.81
N ARG A 59 23.24 12.22 -13.12
CA ARG A 59 22.62 11.30 -12.16
C ARG A 59 23.47 10.04 -12.08
N THR A 60 23.86 9.67 -10.85
CA THR A 60 24.78 8.54 -10.59
C THR A 60 24.17 7.16 -10.87
N ARG A 61 22.87 7.08 -11.20
CA ARG A 61 22.18 5.84 -11.51
C ARG A 61 21.41 5.95 -12.83
N GLN A 62 21.49 4.91 -13.65
CA GLN A 62 20.65 4.78 -14.85
C GLN A 62 19.18 4.62 -14.41
N ILE A 63 18.35 5.61 -14.79
CA ILE A 63 16.89 5.62 -14.61
C ILE A 63 16.20 4.98 -15.82
N GLU A 64 16.91 4.83 -16.94
CA GLU A 64 16.42 4.18 -18.16
C GLU A 64 15.90 2.76 -17.85
N ASP A 65 14.72 2.41 -18.39
CA ASP A 65 13.93 1.21 -18.11
C ASP A 65 13.63 0.94 -16.62
N SER A 66 13.71 1.94 -15.74
CA SER A 66 13.46 1.72 -14.30
C SER A 66 12.01 1.37 -14.00
N VAL A 67 11.05 1.98 -14.73
CA VAL A 67 9.62 1.66 -14.65
C VAL A 67 9.35 0.23 -15.11
N GLU A 68 9.83 -0.16 -16.30
CA GLU A 68 9.66 -1.53 -16.81
C GLU A 68 10.21 -2.59 -15.83
N ARG A 69 11.35 -2.29 -15.17
CA ARG A 69 11.90 -3.18 -14.14
C ARG A 69 11.03 -3.20 -12.88
N ALA A 70 10.42 -2.09 -12.49
CA ALA A 70 9.51 -2.02 -11.34
C ALA A 70 8.22 -2.82 -11.59
N GLU A 71 7.66 -2.71 -12.80
CA GLU A 71 6.51 -3.50 -13.25
C GLU A 71 6.83 -5.00 -13.25
N ALA A 72 7.94 -5.39 -13.89
CA ALA A 72 8.38 -6.77 -13.92
C ALA A 72 8.67 -7.34 -12.52
N PHE A 73 9.09 -6.49 -11.58
CA PHE A 73 9.40 -6.89 -10.20
C PHE A 73 8.16 -7.31 -9.41
N VAL A 74 6.98 -6.75 -9.71
CA VAL A 74 5.73 -7.07 -9.00
C VAL A 74 4.75 -7.92 -9.81
N ALA A 75 5.06 -8.20 -11.08
CA ALA A 75 4.21 -8.99 -11.97
C ALA A 75 3.89 -10.43 -11.50
N ASP A 76 4.54 -10.92 -10.44
CA ASP A 76 4.27 -12.25 -9.86
C ASP A 76 2.93 -12.33 -9.11
N ASP A 77 2.47 -11.19 -8.57
CA ASP A 77 1.26 -11.12 -7.75
C ASP A 77 0.44 -9.89 -8.16
N PRO A 78 -0.80 -10.06 -8.65
CA PRO A 78 -1.65 -8.94 -9.07
C PRO A 78 -2.03 -8.01 -7.91
N ARG A 79 -1.80 -8.40 -6.65
CA ARG A 79 -2.01 -7.53 -5.49
C ARG A 79 -0.82 -6.62 -5.19
N ARG A 80 0.34 -6.89 -5.80
CA ARG A 80 1.57 -6.16 -5.49
C ARG A 80 1.76 -4.96 -6.41
N VAL A 81 2.25 -3.89 -5.84
CA VAL A 81 2.65 -2.67 -6.55
C VAL A 81 4.05 -2.25 -6.11
N ALA A 82 4.80 -1.62 -7.02
CA ALA A 82 6.11 -1.08 -6.72
C ALA A 82 5.97 0.38 -6.24
N VAL A 83 6.38 0.64 -5.01
CA VAL A 83 6.38 1.98 -4.41
C VAL A 83 7.81 2.47 -4.25
N PRO A 84 8.06 3.79 -4.30
CA PRO A 84 9.40 4.32 -4.17
C PRO A 84 10.01 4.05 -2.79
N GLN A 85 11.31 3.73 -2.77
CA GLN A 85 12.07 3.58 -1.53
C GLN A 85 12.61 4.95 -1.09
N ARG A 86 12.65 5.22 0.23
CA ARG A 86 13.26 6.46 0.75
C ARG A 86 14.77 6.48 0.52
N THR A 87 15.25 7.68 0.18
CA THR A 87 16.55 7.99 -0.42
C THR A 87 17.77 7.71 0.45
N GLU A 88 17.66 7.82 1.78
CA GLU A 88 18.83 7.72 2.67
C GLU A 88 19.46 6.32 2.65
N ALA A 89 18.65 5.26 2.54
CA ALA A 89 19.14 3.88 2.48
C ALA A 89 19.69 3.47 1.08
N MET A 90 19.28 4.18 0.01
CA MET A 90 19.64 3.84 -1.37
C MET A 90 21.10 4.18 -1.69
N VAL A 91 21.60 5.31 -1.15
CA VAL A 91 22.97 5.79 -1.41
C VAL A 91 24.01 4.83 -0.84
N GLU A 92 23.73 4.23 0.32
CA GLU A 92 24.70 3.37 1.00
C GLU A 92 24.71 1.92 0.50
N THR A 93 23.59 1.43 -0.06
CA THR A 93 23.42 -0.01 -0.33
C THR A 93 23.30 -0.39 -1.81
N GLN A 94 23.22 0.58 -2.73
CA GLN A 94 22.97 0.32 -4.16
C GLN A 94 21.70 -0.52 -4.45
N SER A 95 20.76 -0.59 -3.50
CA SER A 95 19.49 -1.33 -3.62
C SER A 95 18.56 -0.72 -4.67
N ALA A 96 17.63 -1.49 -5.25
CA ALA A 96 16.65 -0.98 -6.22
C ALA A 96 15.92 0.28 -5.69
N PRO A 97 15.53 1.25 -6.54
CA PRO A 97 14.91 2.50 -6.08
C PRO A 97 13.44 2.36 -5.64
N TYR A 98 12.92 1.13 -5.64
CA TYR A 98 11.55 0.78 -5.31
C TYR A 98 11.52 -0.46 -4.42
N VAL A 99 10.40 -0.63 -3.72
CA VAL A 99 10.07 -1.82 -2.96
C VAL A 99 8.67 -2.30 -3.35
N SER A 100 8.42 -3.60 -3.24
CA SER A 100 7.09 -4.15 -3.43
C SER A 100 6.29 -4.00 -2.14
N THR A 101 5.02 -3.64 -2.28
CA THR A 101 4.02 -3.77 -1.22
C THR A 101 2.66 -4.15 -1.83
N ILE A 102 1.66 -4.41 -0.99
CA ILE A 102 0.28 -4.64 -1.44
C ILE A 102 -0.38 -3.30 -1.79
N PHE A 103 -1.25 -3.26 -2.80
CA PHE A 103 -1.84 -2.03 -3.32
C PHE A 103 -2.64 -1.20 -2.29
N TYR A 104 -3.12 -1.81 -1.20
CA TYR A 104 -3.81 -1.10 -0.11
C TYR A 104 -2.91 -0.77 1.10
N ASP A 105 -1.59 -0.96 1.01
CA ASP A 105 -0.64 -0.56 2.05
C ASP A 105 -0.71 0.95 2.34
N SER A 106 -0.45 1.37 3.58
CA SER A 106 -0.49 2.77 3.97
C SER A 106 0.47 3.66 3.18
N LYS A 107 1.52 3.15 2.54
CA LYS A 107 2.34 3.94 1.61
C LYS A 107 1.59 4.35 0.35
N VAL A 108 0.61 3.56 -0.05
CA VAL A 108 -0.21 3.73 -1.24
C VAL A 108 -1.46 4.54 -0.90
N VAL A 109 -2.30 4.05 0.01
CA VAL A 109 -3.62 4.66 0.28
C VAL A 109 -3.52 5.97 1.06
N ARG A 110 -2.35 6.32 1.59
CA ARG A 110 -2.03 7.65 2.13
C ARG A 110 -2.15 8.77 1.10
N GLY A 111 -2.00 8.47 -0.19
CA GLY A 111 -2.07 9.45 -1.27
C GLY A 111 -0.89 10.42 -1.31
N LYS A 112 -1.00 11.45 -2.17
CA LYS A 112 0.07 12.43 -2.39
C LYS A 112 0.38 13.28 -1.15
N ILE A 113 1.62 13.78 -1.11
CA ILE A 113 2.05 14.79 -0.14
C ILE A 113 1.37 16.12 -0.49
N THR A 114 0.69 16.72 0.48
CA THR A 114 -0.03 17.99 0.33
C THR A 114 0.70 19.16 0.96
N ASP A 115 1.50 18.92 2.00
CA ASP A 115 2.22 19.98 2.71
C ASP A 115 3.51 19.47 3.36
N LYS A 116 4.47 20.37 3.60
CA LYS A 116 5.62 20.11 4.46
C LYS A 116 5.23 20.53 5.88
N GLY A 117 4.47 19.67 6.56
CA GLY A 117 3.97 19.92 7.90
C GLY A 117 5.06 20.25 8.93
N GLU A 118 4.61 20.46 10.17
CA GLU A 118 5.47 20.91 11.26
C GLU A 118 6.67 19.97 11.49
N TYR A 119 7.84 20.56 11.77
CA TYR A 119 9.12 19.84 11.95
C TYR A 119 9.56 18.99 10.76
N GLY A 120 9.13 19.33 9.54
CA GLY A 120 9.53 18.61 8.32
C GLY A 120 8.83 17.26 8.15
N ARG A 121 7.77 16.99 8.91
CA ARG A 121 6.91 15.83 8.66
C ARG A 121 5.92 16.17 7.54
N PRO A 122 5.97 15.48 6.38
CA PRO A 122 5.01 15.74 5.32
C PRO A 122 3.58 15.40 5.78
N THR A 123 2.63 16.21 5.32
CA THR A 123 1.20 15.96 5.42
C THR A 123 0.74 15.34 4.11
N PHE A 124 -0.25 14.47 4.18
CA PHE A 124 -0.69 13.67 3.04
C PHE A 124 -2.18 13.84 2.81
N ALA A 125 -2.62 13.57 1.59
CA ALA A 125 -4.00 13.77 1.16
C ALA A 125 -4.98 12.92 1.98
N ASN A 126 -4.57 11.73 2.41
CA ASN A 126 -5.44 10.78 3.09
C ASN A 126 -4.83 10.28 4.41
N ASN A 127 -5.71 9.77 5.29
CA ASN A 127 -5.28 9.00 6.45
C ASN A 127 -4.97 7.56 6.03
N GLY A 128 -3.79 7.34 5.45
CA GLY A 128 -3.43 6.04 4.88
C GLY A 128 -3.36 4.90 5.88
N HIS A 129 -3.19 5.18 7.18
CA HIS A 129 -3.24 4.13 8.19
C HIS A 129 -4.66 3.58 8.32
N ASP A 130 -5.63 4.45 8.58
CA ASP A 130 -7.04 4.07 8.71
C ASP A 130 -7.56 3.38 7.45
N LEU A 131 -7.18 3.90 6.27
CA LEU A 131 -7.51 3.27 4.99
C LEU A 131 -6.88 1.88 4.84
N GLU A 132 -5.59 1.70 5.15
CA GLU A 132 -4.92 0.40 5.02
C GLU A 132 -5.66 -0.68 5.82
N TRP A 133 -6.02 -0.37 7.07
CA TRP A 133 -6.74 -1.32 7.93
C TRP A 133 -8.15 -1.59 7.44
N THR A 134 -8.84 -0.58 6.91
CA THR A 134 -10.20 -0.74 6.37
C THR A 134 -10.21 -1.54 5.07
N TYR A 135 -9.28 -1.30 4.15
CA TYR A 135 -9.12 -2.12 2.94
C TYR A 135 -8.68 -3.56 3.24
N ARG A 136 -7.81 -3.73 4.23
CA ARG A 136 -7.40 -5.06 4.71
C ARG A 136 -8.59 -5.83 5.27
N ALA A 137 -9.42 -5.17 6.10
CA ALA A 137 -10.66 -5.74 6.61
C ALA A 137 -11.60 -6.17 5.48
N ALA A 138 -11.82 -5.29 4.48
CA ALA A 138 -12.63 -5.62 3.31
C ALA A 138 -12.10 -6.83 2.53
N THR A 139 -10.78 -6.91 2.32
CA THR A 139 -10.15 -8.05 1.62
C THR A 139 -10.27 -9.38 2.39
N GLN A 140 -10.49 -9.32 3.70
CA GLN A 140 -10.71 -10.48 4.56
C GLN A 140 -12.19 -10.81 4.77
N SER A 141 -13.09 -9.97 4.24
CA SER A 141 -14.53 -10.15 4.32
C SER A 141 -15.05 -10.81 3.04
N ASP A 142 -15.96 -11.77 3.18
CA ASP A 142 -16.69 -12.33 2.03
C ASP A 142 -17.79 -11.38 1.50
N GLN A 143 -18.02 -10.24 2.17
CA GLN A 143 -19.06 -9.27 1.80
C GLN A 143 -18.59 -8.24 0.77
N TYR A 144 -17.28 -8.11 0.55
CA TYR A 144 -16.71 -7.09 -0.33
C TYR A 144 -15.72 -7.71 -1.30
N ASP A 145 -15.78 -7.26 -2.55
CA ASP A 145 -14.74 -7.50 -3.55
C ASP A 145 -13.83 -6.27 -3.61
N VAL A 146 -12.52 -6.47 -3.45
CA VAL A 146 -11.51 -5.41 -3.47
C VAL A 146 -10.54 -5.69 -4.61
N GLU A 147 -10.58 -4.85 -5.63
CA GLU A 147 -9.80 -5.02 -6.86
C GLU A 147 -8.80 -3.87 -7.06
N LEU A 148 -7.57 -4.24 -7.43
CA LEU A 148 -6.63 -3.32 -8.08
C LEU A 148 -7.03 -3.20 -9.55
N VAL A 149 -7.65 -2.08 -9.92
CA VAL A 149 -8.08 -1.82 -11.29
C VAL A 149 -6.90 -1.48 -12.18
N GLU A 150 -6.02 -0.60 -11.69
CA GLU A 150 -4.91 -0.07 -12.48
C GLU A 150 -3.75 0.35 -11.58
N ALA A 151 -2.53 0.01 -12.02
CA ALA A 151 -1.29 0.55 -11.48
C ALA A 151 -0.57 1.28 -12.63
N ASP A 152 -0.74 2.60 -12.71
CA ASP A 152 -0.16 3.45 -13.74
C ASP A 152 1.21 3.95 -13.27
N TYR A 153 2.27 3.30 -13.74
CA TYR A 153 3.64 3.68 -13.41
C TYR A 153 4.17 4.86 -14.24
N GLU A 154 3.46 5.28 -15.30
CA GLU A 154 3.81 6.48 -16.07
C GLU A 154 3.49 7.73 -15.23
N THR A 155 2.30 7.79 -14.63
CA THR A 155 1.87 8.89 -13.75
C THR A 155 2.22 8.68 -12.27
N GLY A 156 2.42 7.42 -11.87
CA GLY A 156 2.62 7.02 -10.49
C GLY A 156 1.31 6.83 -9.72
N ASP A 157 0.19 6.68 -10.42
CA ASP A 157 -1.14 6.58 -9.84
C ASP A 157 -1.56 5.13 -9.64
N VAL A 158 -2.40 4.88 -8.63
CA VAL A 158 -3.06 3.58 -8.47
C VAL A 158 -4.56 3.76 -8.34
N THR A 159 -5.32 2.87 -8.96
CA THR A 159 -6.79 2.88 -8.90
C THR A 159 -7.29 1.59 -8.27
N ILE A 160 -8.08 1.73 -7.21
CA ILE A 160 -8.64 0.62 -6.42
C ILE A 160 -10.16 0.74 -6.46
N THR A 161 -10.85 -0.38 -6.62
CA THR A 161 -12.31 -0.47 -6.52
C THR A 161 -12.72 -1.39 -5.38
N VAL A 162 -13.78 -1.01 -4.67
CA VAL A 162 -14.46 -1.87 -3.69
C VAL A 162 -15.94 -1.96 -4.03
N GLU A 163 -16.46 -3.17 -4.13
CA GLU A 163 -17.87 -3.44 -4.39
C GLU A 163 -18.43 -4.39 -3.33
N GLU A 164 -19.73 -4.30 -3.04
CA GLU A 164 -20.42 -5.29 -2.22
C GLU A 164 -20.72 -6.55 -3.04
N VAL A 165 -20.46 -7.72 -2.44
CA VAL A 165 -20.82 -9.01 -3.01
C VAL A 165 -22.32 -9.24 -2.77
N ALA A 166 -23.07 -9.43 -3.86
CA ALA A 166 -24.53 -9.58 -3.85
C ALA A 166 -25.03 -10.98 -3.44
#